data_AF-A0A7X8WKC3-F1
#
_entry.id   AF-A0A7X8WKC3-F1
#
_cell.length_a   1.000
_cell.length_b   1.000
_cell.length_c   1.000
_cell.angle_alpha   90.00
_cell.angle_beta   90.00
_cell.angle_gamma   90.00
#
_symmetry.space_group_name_H-M   'P 1'
#
loop_
_entity.id
_entity.type
_entity.pdbx_description
1 polymer ?
#
loop_
_entity_poly.entity_id
_entity_poly.type
_entity_poly.pdbx_seq_one_letter_code
_entity_poly.pdbx_strand_id
1 'polypeptide(L)'
;EDSGLDESRILVWVNMADLFRINGVASQFAELLKAAGVDTVKELRNRNAENLHAKLVEVQEEKKITRTVPALSRVEDFIEQAKKLEPMVTY
;
A
#
# COMPACT_ATOMS: atom_id res chain seq x y z
N GLU A 1 0.12 -10.52 29.21
CA GLU A 1 0.35 -11.73 28.40
C GLU A 1 1.19 -11.32 27.21
N ASP A 2 2.52 -11.52 27.28
CA ASP A 2 3.46 -10.97 26.30
C ASP A 2 3.88 -12.04 25.31
N SER A 3 3.37 -11.95 24.09
CA SER A 3 3.86 -12.73 22.95
C SER A 3 5.30 -12.35 22.55
N GLY A 4 5.87 -11.30 23.15
CA GLY A 4 7.17 -10.72 22.78
C GLY A 4 7.13 -10.00 21.43
N LEU A 5 5.94 -9.82 20.85
CA LEU A 5 5.76 -9.16 19.56
C LEU A 5 5.52 -7.66 19.76
N ASP A 6 6.34 -6.88 19.08
CA ASP A 6 6.22 -5.43 19.04
C ASP A 6 4.92 -5.02 18.33
N GLU A 7 4.10 -4.21 19.01
CA GLU A 7 2.78 -3.78 18.53
C GLU A 7 2.86 -3.03 17.19
N SER A 8 3.97 -2.31 16.93
CA SER A 8 4.15 -1.60 15.67
C SER A 8 4.32 -2.55 14.49
N ARG A 9 4.96 -3.71 14.70
CA ARG A 9 5.07 -4.76 13.66
C ARG A 9 3.71 -5.39 13.35
N ILE A 10 2.88 -5.59 14.36
CA ILE A 10 1.52 -6.10 14.18
C ILE A 10 0.70 -5.10 13.37
N LEU A 11 0.75 -3.81 13.71
CA LEU A 11 0.03 -2.76 12.98
C LEU A 11 0.46 -2.70 11.51
N VAL A 12 1.75 -2.84 11.24
CA VAL A 12 2.27 -2.94 9.87
C VAL A 12 1.65 -4.11 9.10
N TRP A 13 1.57 -5.30 9.71
CA TRP A 13 0.97 -6.46 9.05
C TRP A 13 -0.53 -6.30 8.84
N VAL A 14 -1.23 -5.69 9.80
CA VAL A 14 -2.67 -5.38 9.69
C VAL A 14 -2.92 -4.42 8.53
N ASN A 15 -2.12 -3.36 8.42
CA ASN A 15 -2.22 -2.37 7.35
C ASN A 15 -1.92 -2.98 5.97
N MET A 16 -0.87 -3.80 5.86
CA MET A 16 -0.58 -4.54 4.62
C MET A 16 -1.71 -5.51 4.25
N ALA A 17 -2.29 -6.21 5.23
CA ALA A 17 -3.42 -7.11 4.99
C ALA A 17 -4.68 -6.35 4.54
N ASP A 18 -4.93 -5.14 5.06
CA ASP A 18 -6.03 -4.29 4.59
C ASP A 18 -5.81 -3.85 3.12
N LEU A 19 -4.57 -3.52 2.74
CA LEU A 19 -4.23 -3.21 1.34
C LEU A 19 -4.46 -4.39 0.39
N PHE A 20 -4.36 -5.65 0.85
CA PHE A 20 -4.62 -6.83 0.02
C PHE A 20 -6.08 -6.99 -0.40
N ARG A 21 -7.01 -6.23 0.20
CA ARG A 21 -8.41 -6.17 -0.25
C ARG A 21 -8.56 -5.53 -1.63
N ILE A 22 -7.53 -4.82 -2.11
CA ILE A 22 -7.49 -4.23 -3.44
C ILE A 22 -7.00 -5.28 -4.43
N ASN A 23 -7.81 -5.59 -5.44
CA ASN A 23 -7.47 -6.59 -6.44
C ASN A 23 -6.19 -6.20 -7.16
N GLY A 24 -5.23 -7.12 -7.17
CA GLY A 24 -3.94 -6.90 -7.79
C GLY A 24 -2.89 -6.23 -6.90
N VAL A 25 -3.21 -5.93 -5.63
CA VAL A 25 -2.24 -5.58 -4.58
C VAL A 25 -1.98 -6.81 -3.72
N ALA A 26 -0.76 -7.34 -3.81
CA ALA A 26 -0.24 -8.40 -2.94
C ALA A 26 1.00 -7.89 -2.20
N SER A 27 1.73 -8.76 -1.51
CA SER A 27 2.86 -8.41 -0.64
C SER A 27 3.83 -7.39 -1.23
N GLN A 28 4.34 -7.63 -2.44
CA GLN A 28 5.32 -6.75 -3.08
C GLN A 28 4.77 -5.35 -3.38
N PHE A 29 3.52 -5.24 -3.81
CA PHE A 29 2.92 -3.94 -4.11
C PHE A 29 2.46 -3.21 -2.85
N ALA A 30 1.99 -3.92 -1.82
CA ALA A 30 1.73 -3.32 -0.53
C ALA A 30 3.01 -2.79 0.12
N GLU A 31 4.12 -3.54 0.02
CA GLU A 31 5.42 -3.10 0.53
C GLU A 31 5.96 -1.89 -0.24
N LEU A 32 5.81 -1.87 -1.58
CA LEU A 32 6.19 -0.71 -2.39
C LEU A 32 5.32 0.52 -2.08
N LEU A 33 4.00 0.35 -1.94
CA LEU A 33 3.07 1.42 -1.53
C LEU A 33 3.46 1.98 -0.17
N LYS A 34 3.72 1.10 0.81
CA LYS A 34 4.18 1.49 2.13
C LYS A 34 5.49 2.27 2.07
N ALA A 35 6.46 1.77 1.31
CA ALA A 35 7.74 2.45 1.12
C ALA A 35 7.61 3.81 0.41
N ALA A 36 6.55 4.00 -0.38
CA ALA A 36 6.15 5.27 -0.99
C ALA A 36 5.26 6.15 -0.08
N GLY A 37 5.04 5.76 1.18
CA GLY A 37 4.28 6.52 2.17
C GLY A 37 2.76 6.28 2.11
N VAL A 38 2.32 5.13 1.59
CA VAL A 38 0.92 4.69 1.58
C VAL A 38 0.83 3.39 2.35
N ASP A 39 0.51 3.48 3.64
CA ASP A 39 0.42 2.31 4.52
C ASP A 39 -1.04 1.82 4.63
N THR A 40 -2.03 2.67 4.34
CA THR A 40 -3.45 2.33 4.53
C THR A 40 -4.31 2.56 3.28
N VAL A 41 -5.45 1.85 3.21
CA VAL A 41 -6.50 2.07 2.21
C VAL A 41 -7.02 3.52 2.25
N LYS A 42 -7.11 4.12 3.46
CA LYS A 42 -7.55 5.51 3.66
C LYS A 42 -6.58 6.52 3.05
N GLU A 43 -5.28 6.26 3.09
CA GLU A 43 -4.31 7.12 2.42
C GLU A 43 -4.38 6.94 0.91
N LEU A 44 -4.43 5.69 0.45
CA LEU A 44 -4.44 5.35 -0.98
C LEU A 44 -5.61 6.01 -1.72
N ARG A 45 -6.83 5.95 -1.17
CA ARG A 45 -8.02 6.53 -1.82
C ARG A 45 -7.95 8.05 -2.05
N ASN A 46 -7.05 8.74 -1.34
CA ASN A 46 -6.86 10.19 -1.42
C ASN A 46 -5.62 10.59 -2.25
N ARG A 47 -4.89 9.64 -2.83
CA ARG A 47 -3.70 9.93 -3.64
C ARG A 47 -4.09 10.41 -5.04
N ASN A 48 -3.21 11.23 -5.61
CA ASN A 48 -3.18 11.50 -7.05
C ASN A 48 -2.35 10.40 -7.73
N ALA A 49 -2.88 9.81 -8.80
CA ALA A 49 -2.29 8.64 -9.45
C ALA A 49 -0.93 8.92 -10.08
N GLU A 50 -0.78 10.04 -10.79
CA GLU A 50 0.49 10.42 -11.45
C GLU A 50 1.59 10.65 -10.43
N ASN A 51 1.29 11.41 -9.37
CA ASN A 51 2.24 11.67 -8.29
C ASN A 51 2.63 10.39 -7.54
N LEU A 52 1.65 9.51 -7.27
CA LEU A 52 1.92 8.23 -6.62
C LEU A 52 2.77 7.34 -7.52
N HIS A 53 2.44 7.21 -8.81
CA HIS A 53 3.23 6.43 -9.75
C HIS A 53 4.68 6.92 -9.84
N ALA A 54 4.91 8.24 -9.97
CA ALA A 54 6.24 8.82 -9.97
C ALA A 54 7.01 8.45 -8.69
N LYS A 55 6.36 8.52 -7.52
CA LYS A 55 6.98 8.13 -6.26
C LYS A 55 7.27 6.63 -6.18
N LEU A 56 6.40 5.78 -6.70
CA LEU A 56 6.62 4.33 -6.76
C LEU A 56 7.82 3.99 -7.64
N VAL A 57 8.03 4.72 -8.75
CA VAL A 57 9.23 4.58 -9.60
C VAL A 57 10.49 4.97 -8.84
N GLU A 58 10.51 6.16 -8.22
CA GLU A 58 11.65 6.65 -7.42
C GLU A 58 12.04 5.65 -6.31
N VAL A 59 11.04 5.20 -5.53
CA VAL A 59 11.26 4.24 -4.43
C VAL A 59 11.73 2.89 -4.96
N GLN A 60 11.18 2.42 -6.08
CA GLN A 60 11.62 1.18 -6.70
C GLN A 60 13.07 1.29 -7.20
N GLU A 61 13.47 2.43 -7.74
CA GLU A 61 14.85 2.67 -8.19
C GLU A 61 15.84 2.59 -7.03
N GLU A 62 15.48 3.15 -5.87
CA GLU A 62 16.30 3.14 -4.65
C GLU A 62 16.32 1.77 -3.96
N LYS A 63 15.14 1.19 -3.72
CA LYS A 63 14.97 0.06 -2.78
C LYS A 63 14.80 -1.32 -3.44
N LYS A 64 14.54 -1.36 -4.75
CA LYS A 64 14.42 -2.60 -5.54
C LYS A 64 13.41 -3.63 -4.97
N ILE A 65 12.28 -3.16 -4.43
CA ILE A 65 11.30 -3.98 -3.69
C ILE A 65 10.60 -5.00 -4.60
N THR A 66 10.21 -4.56 -5.80
CA THR A 66 9.41 -5.36 -6.75
C THR A 66 10.23 -5.71 -7.99
N ARG A 67 9.71 -6.60 -8.84
CA ARG A 67 10.31 -6.82 -10.16
C ARG A 67 9.96 -5.74 -11.18
N THR A 68 8.78 -5.13 -11.03
CA THR A 68 8.27 -4.09 -11.93
C THR A 68 7.31 -3.19 -11.17
N VAL A 69 7.34 -1.89 -11.48
CA VAL A 69 6.40 -0.91 -10.94
C VAL A 69 5.04 -1.11 -11.62
N PRO A 70 3.91 -1.05 -10.89
CA PRO A 70 2.60 -1.06 -11.53
C PRO A 70 2.47 0.12 -12.50
N ALA A 71 1.96 -0.14 -13.71
CA ALA A 71 1.67 0.93 -14.66
C ALA A 71 0.69 1.95 -14.08
N LEU A 72 0.73 3.20 -14.57
CA LEU A 72 -0.14 4.28 -14.10
C LEU A 72 -1.63 3.89 -14.05
N SER A 73 -2.14 3.25 -15.10
CA SER A 73 -3.55 2.79 -15.15
C SER A 73 -3.92 1.80 -14.04
N ARG A 74 -2.95 1.02 -13.57
CA ARG A 74 -3.15 0.10 -12.45
C ARG A 74 -3.11 0.83 -11.11
N VAL A 75 -2.29 1.89 -10.99
CA VAL A 75 -2.30 2.78 -9.83
C VAL A 75 -3.64 3.53 -9.72
N GLU A 76 -4.19 4.00 -10.85
CA GLU A 76 -5.54 4.58 -10.92
C GLU A 76 -6.60 3.59 -10.43
N ASP A 77 -6.57 2.35 -10.93
CA ASP A 77 -7.50 1.30 -10.51
C ASP A 77 -7.37 0.99 -9.00
N PHE A 78 -6.16 0.95 -8.45
CA PHE A 78 -5.97 0.76 -7.00
C PHE A 78 -6.63 1.88 -6.18
N ILE A 79 -6.49 3.13 -6.63
CA ILE A 79 -7.11 4.30 -5.97
C ILE A 79 -8.64 4.22 -6.06
N GLU A 80 -9.18 3.85 -7.23
CA GLU A 80 -10.63 3.70 -7.42
C GLU A 80 -11.23 2.56 -6.60
N GLN A 81 -10.53 1.43 -6.49
CA GLN A 81 -10.92 0.35 -5.59
C GLN A 81 -10.87 0.81 -4.13
N ALA A 82 -9.81 1.51 -3.71
CA ALA A 82 -9.67 2.03 -2.35
C ALA A 82 -10.80 3.00 -1.96
N LYS A 83 -11.31 3.80 -2.90
CA LYS A 83 -12.47 4.70 -2.68
C LYS A 83 -13.77 3.94 -2.39
N LYS A 84 -13.91 2.71 -2.90
CA LYS A 84 -15.11 1.87 -2.77
C LYS A 84 -15.06 0.96 -1.54
N LEU A 85 -13.90 0.80 -0.90
CA LEU A 85 -13.74 -0.03 0.27
C LEU A 85 -14.18 0.72 1.53
N GLU A 86 -15.00 0.06 2.34
CA GLU A 86 -15.27 0.52 3.70
C GLU A 86 -14.01 0.38 4.57
N PRO A 87 -13.72 1.37 5.43
CA PRO A 87 -12.62 1.28 6.38
C PRO A 87 -12.76 0.05 7.28
N MET A 88 -11.71 -0.77 7.37
CA MET A 88 -11.69 -1.94 8.25
C MET A 88 -10.76 -1.72 9.45
N VAL A 89 -9.69 -0.95 9.29
CA VAL A 89 -8.75 -0.59 10.35
C VAL A 89 -9.13 0.77 10.96
N THR A 90 -9.33 0.82 12.27
CA THR A 90 -9.85 2.00 13.01
C THR A 90 -8.95 2.51 14.14
N TYR A 91 -7.81 1.88 14.39
CA TYR A 91 -6.90 2.21 15.48
C TYR A 91 -5.93 3.34 15.11
#